data_AF-A0A5R9J069-F1
#
_entry.id   AF-A0A5R9J069-F1
#
_cell.length_a   1.000
_cell.length_b   1.000
_cell.length_c   1.000
_cell.angle_alpha   90.00
_cell.angle_beta   90.00
_cell.angle_gamma   90.00
#
_symmetry.space_group_name_H-M   'P 1'
#
loop_
_entity.id
_entity.type
_entity.pdbx_description
1 polymer ?
#
loop_
_entity_poly.entity_id
_entity_poly.type
_entity_poly.pdbx_seq_one_letter_code
_entity_poly.pdbx_strand_id
1 'polypeptide(L)'
;MQTVLVERTSAIVVVPVEPPRTIGARPAVAWKAGVQLDAAIDQALKLLLMAEQVHVLLEAQQARDDVKLQDLLTTLRRNGVPIELHHVELGGRHAGELLVQAAYKAGCDLLVMGAHTQSWFSDLLIGGTSKDVLAHLDLPVLLHG
;
A
#
# COMPACT_ATOMS: atom_id res chain seq x y z
N MET A 1 0.86 32.04 0.93
CA MET A 1 -0.27 31.34 0.29
C MET A 1 0.28 30.57 -0.90
N GLN A 2 0.74 29.33 -0.70
CA GLN A 2 1.19 28.47 -1.80
C GLN A 2 0.06 27.52 -2.15
N THR A 3 -0.67 27.87 -3.19
CA THR A 3 -1.66 27.01 -3.83
C THR A 3 -0.89 26.09 -4.78
N VAL A 4 -0.71 24.82 -4.42
CA VAL A 4 -0.26 23.80 -5.38
C VAL A 4 -1.48 23.38 -6.18
N LEU A 5 -1.45 23.70 -7.47
CA LEU A 5 -2.40 23.23 -8.46
C LEU A 5 -2.07 21.75 -8.76
N VAL A 6 -2.92 20.83 -8.33
CA VAL A 6 -2.81 19.39 -8.65
C VAL A 6 -3.62 19.13 -9.91
N GLU A 7 -2.95 19.07 -11.07
CA GLU A 7 -3.53 18.55 -12.30
C GLU A 7 -3.42 17.01 -12.34
N ARG A 8 -4.59 16.33 -12.30
CA ARG A 8 -4.94 14.93 -12.65
C ARG A 8 -3.92 13.78 -12.43
N THR A 9 -4.30 12.86 -11.53
CA THR A 9 -4.03 11.40 -11.49
C THR A 9 -2.61 10.93 -11.82
N SER A 10 -1.67 11.10 -10.89
CA SER A 10 -0.33 10.51 -10.99
C SER A 10 -0.05 9.62 -9.79
N ALA A 11 0.57 8.47 -10.02
CA ALA A 11 1.07 7.62 -8.96
C ALA A 11 2.12 8.38 -8.14
N ILE A 12 2.01 8.36 -6.82
CA ILE A 12 3.01 8.91 -5.91
C ILE A 12 3.75 7.73 -5.30
N VAL A 13 5.08 7.74 -5.40
CA VAL A 13 5.93 6.79 -4.68
C VAL A 13 6.66 7.56 -3.59
N VAL A 14 6.43 7.17 -2.34
CA VAL A 14 7.16 7.69 -1.19
C VAL A 14 8.22 6.65 -0.80
N VAL A 15 9.49 7.04 -0.82
CA VAL A 15 10.62 6.14 -0.58
C VAL A 15 11.23 6.44 0.80
N PRO A 16 11.56 5.41 1.59
CA PRO A 16 12.24 5.57 2.88
C PRO A 16 13.66 6.15 2.68
N VAL A 17 14.21 6.75 3.74
CA VAL A 17 15.60 7.27 3.72
C VAL A 17 16.60 6.16 3.43
N GLU A 18 16.37 4.97 3.98
CA GLU A 18 17.13 3.76 3.66
C GLU A 18 16.30 2.88 2.70
N PRO A 19 16.65 2.81 1.41
CA PRO A 19 15.89 2.00 0.47
C PRO A 19 16.06 0.50 0.76
N PRO A 20 15.00 -0.31 0.58
CA PRO A 20 15.11 -1.75 0.71
C PRO A 20 16.06 -2.32 -0.36
N ARG A 21 16.59 -3.52 -0.10
CA ARG A 21 17.49 -4.23 -1.02
C ARG A 21 16.83 -4.56 -2.36
N THR A 22 15.52 -4.78 -2.35
CA THR A 22 14.68 -5.07 -3.50
C THR A 22 13.43 -4.18 -3.43
N ILE A 23 12.77 -3.97 -4.57
CA ILE A 23 11.48 -3.28 -4.62
C ILE A 23 10.54 -4.15 -5.45
N GLY A 24 9.47 -4.63 -4.83
CA GLY A 24 8.44 -5.44 -5.49
C GLY A 24 8.75 -6.93 -5.58
N ALA A 25 9.78 -7.45 -4.89
CA ALA A 25 9.95 -8.89 -4.74
C ALA A 25 8.88 -9.45 -3.79
N ARG A 26 8.52 -8.68 -2.75
CA ARG A 26 7.51 -9.05 -1.74
C ARG A 26 6.55 -7.91 -1.47
N PRO A 27 5.73 -7.49 -2.45
CA PRO A 27 4.84 -6.36 -2.28
C PRO A 27 3.64 -6.71 -1.39
N ALA A 28 3.22 -5.75 -0.57
CA ALA A 28 1.94 -5.74 0.14
C ALA A 28 0.92 -4.90 -0.63
N VAL A 29 -0.34 -5.36 -0.67
CA VAL A 29 -1.49 -4.58 -1.13
C VAL A 29 -2.38 -4.29 0.07
N ALA A 30 -2.53 -3.01 0.44
CA ALA A 30 -3.50 -2.60 1.45
C ALA A 30 -4.90 -2.61 0.83
N TRP A 31 -5.67 -3.63 1.14
CA TRP A 31 -6.95 -3.87 0.49
C TRP A 31 -8.08 -3.07 1.12
N LYS A 32 -8.62 -2.16 0.32
CA LYS A 32 -9.84 -1.41 0.56
C LYS A 32 -10.48 -1.13 -0.79
N ALA A 33 -11.64 -1.74 -1.03
CA ALA A 33 -12.33 -1.63 -2.32
C ALA A 33 -12.58 -0.14 -2.67
N GLY A 34 -12.16 0.27 -3.87
CA GLY A 34 -12.30 1.64 -4.33
C GLY A 34 -11.47 1.92 -5.58
N VAL A 35 -11.89 2.94 -6.33
CA VAL A 35 -11.28 3.30 -7.62
C VAL A 35 -9.80 3.69 -7.50
N GLN A 36 -9.39 4.26 -6.36
CA GLN A 36 -7.99 4.60 -6.10
C GLN A 36 -7.13 3.36 -5.95
N LEU A 37 -7.62 2.34 -5.23
CA LEU A 37 -6.86 1.09 -5.09
C LEU A 37 -6.82 0.34 -6.43
N ASP A 38 -7.92 0.30 -7.17
CA ASP A 38 -7.97 -0.30 -8.50
C ASP A 38 -6.88 0.31 -9.40
N ALA A 39 -6.79 1.65 -9.43
CA ALA A 39 -5.77 2.36 -10.21
C ALA A 39 -4.33 2.15 -9.69
N ALA A 40 -4.12 2.04 -8.38
CA ALA A 40 -2.81 1.72 -7.80
C ALA A 40 -2.38 0.29 -8.17
N ILE A 41 -3.31 -0.67 -8.16
CA ILE A 41 -3.08 -2.05 -8.58
C ILE A 41 -2.75 -2.09 -10.08
N ASP A 42 -3.49 -1.39 -10.92
CA ASP A 42 -3.22 -1.34 -12.37
C ASP A 42 -1.80 -0.83 -12.66
N GLN A 43 -1.35 0.18 -11.91
CA GLN A 43 0.01 0.72 -12.02
C GLN A 43 1.08 -0.25 -11.51
N ALA A 44 0.76 -1.02 -10.47
CA ALA A 44 1.67 -2.01 -9.88
C ALA A 44 1.57 -3.40 -10.52
N LEU A 45 0.63 -3.65 -11.44
CA LEU A 45 0.25 -5.00 -11.86
C LEU A 45 1.43 -5.83 -12.36
N LYS A 46 2.31 -5.24 -13.17
CA LYS A 46 3.52 -5.94 -13.65
C LYS A 46 4.45 -6.36 -12.51
N LEU A 47 4.63 -5.52 -11.49
CA LEU A 47 5.42 -5.85 -10.31
C LEU A 47 4.75 -6.98 -9.51
N LEU A 48 3.44 -6.88 -9.30
CA LEU A 48 2.68 -7.91 -8.58
C LEU A 48 2.74 -9.27 -9.29
N LEU A 49 2.75 -9.29 -10.62
CA LEU A 49 2.85 -10.51 -11.43
C LEU A 49 4.26 -11.12 -11.45
N MET A 50 5.29 -10.33 -11.16
CA MET A 50 6.70 -10.78 -11.12
C MET A 50 7.19 -11.06 -9.68
N ALA A 51 6.36 -10.80 -8.68
CA ALA A 51 6.71 -10.92 -7.28
C ALA A 51 6.95 -12.39 -6.88
N GLU A 52 7.90 -12.59 -5.97
CA GLU A 52 8.14 -13.90 -5.33
C GLU A 52 7.01 -14.28 -4.39
N GLN A 53 6.38 -13.28 -3.75
CA GLN A 53 5.27 -13.45 -2.82
C GLN A 53 4.48 -12.15 -2.72
N VAL A 54 3.17 -12.18 -2.99
CA VAL A 54 2.29 -11.03 -2.72
C VAL A 54 1.65 -11.19 -1.35
N HIS A 55 1.65 -10.11 -0.58
CA HIS A 55 0.92 -10.01 0.68
C HIS A 55 -0.31 -9.14 0.47
N VAL A 56 -1.46 -9.53 1.02
CA VAL A 56 -2.68 -8.71 0.99
C VAL A 56 -3.11 -8.42 2.41
N LEU A 57 -3.14 -7.14 2.77
CA LEU A 57 -3.54 -6.66 4.08
C LEU A 57 -5.01 -6.28 4.04
N LEU A 58 -5.83 -6.99 4.81
CA LEU A 58 -7.27 -6.77 4.95
C LEU A 58 -7.53 -6.13 6.32
N GLU A 59 -8.42 -5.15 6.38
CA GLU A 59 -8.95 -4.72 7.68
C GLU A 59 -9.67 -5.89 8.36
N ALA A 60 -9.50 -6.08 9.67
CA ALA A 60 -9.98 -7.26 10.39
C ALA A 60 -11.49 -7.56 10.25
N GLN A 61 -12.30 -6.52 10.01
CA GLN A 61 -13.75 -6.65 9.79
C GLN A 61 -14.13 -6.88 8.32
N GLN A 62 -13.17 -6.82 7.40
CA GLN A 62 -13.42 -6.94 5.99
C GLN A 62 -13.53 -8.40 5.56
N ALA A 63 -14.64 -8.70 4.89
CA ALA A 63 -14.95 -10.05 4.47
C ALA A 63 -14.03 -10.49 3.33
N ARG A 64 -13.61 -11.77 3.36
CA ARG A 64 -12.72 -12.34 2.34
C ARG A 64 -13.44 -12.61 1.01
N ASP A 65 -14.77 -12.55 0.99
CA ASP A 65 -15.63 -12.85 -0.16
C ASP A 65 -15.93 -11.63 -1.05
N ASP A 66 -15.24 -10.50 -0.82
CA ASP A 66 -15.24 -9.37 -1.74
C ASP A 66 -14.89 -9.83 -3.16
N VAL A 67 -15.80 -9.60 -4.12
CA VAL A 67 -15.67 -10.09 -5.50
C VAL A 67 -14.41 -9.55 -6.17
N LYS A 68 -14.10 -8.27 -5.98
CA LYS A 68 -12.89 -7.65 -6.57
C LYS A 68 -11.61 -8.22 -5.95
N LEU A 69 -11.64 -8.51 -4.65
CA LEU A 69 -10.53 -9.19 -3.98
C LEU A 69 -10.31 -10.55 -4.61
N GLN A 70 -11.38 -11.33 -4.78
CA GLN A 70 -11.29 -12.65 -5.42
C GLN A 70 -10.77 -12.57 -6.85
N ASP A 71 -11.15 -11.55 -7.61
CA ASP A 71 -10.63 -11.31 -8.97
C ASP A 71 -9.12 -11.05 -8.97
N LEU A 72 -8.62 -10.19 -8.06
CA LEU A 72 -7.18 -9.96 -7.89
C LEU A 72 -6.46 -11.26 -7.52
N LEU A 73 -6.94 -11.96 -6.48
CA LEU A 73 -6.32 -13.19 -6.00
C LEU A 73 -6.31 -14.27 -7.09
N THR A 74 -7.39 -14.39 -7.86
CA THR A 74 -7.48 -15.32 -8.98
C THR A 74 -6.48 -14.96 -10.07
N THR A 75 -6.38 -13.68 -10.41
CA THR A 75 -5.43 -13.17 -11.42
C THR A 75 -3.99 -13.49 -11.04
N LEU A 76 -3.59 -13.19 -9.79
CA LEU A 76 -2.24 -13.46 -9.30
C LEU A 76 -1.94 -14.97 -9.25
N ARG A 77 -2.86 -15.79 -8.71
CA ARG A 77 -2.68 -17.26 -8.66
C ARG A 77 -2.58 -17.89 -10.04
N ARG A 78 -3.37 -17.41 -11.02
CA ARG A 78 -3.29 -17.89 -12.41
C ARG A 78 -1.93 -17.63 -13.04
N ASN A 79 -1.21 -16.61 -12.58
CA ASN A 79 0.15 -16.30 -13.02
C ASN A 79 1.23 -16.97 -12.14
N GLY A 80 0.85 -17.89 -11.25
CA GLY A 80 1.79 -18.63 -10.41
C GLY A 80 2.35 -17.85 -9.23
N VAL A 81 1.78 -16.68 -8.91
CA VAL A 81 2.25 -15.83 -7.81
C VAL A 81 1.71 -16.36 -6.48
N PRO A 82 2.58 -16.70 -5.50
CA PRO A 82 2.16 -17.04 -4.15
C PRO A 82 1.48 -15.84 -3.47
N ILE A 83 0.43 -16.10 -2.67
CA ILE A 83 -0.32 -15.03 -1.99
C ILE A 83 -0.57 -15.38 -0.52
N GLU A 84 -0.30 -14.43 0.37
CA GLU A 84 -0.58 -14.52 1.80
C GLU A 84 -1.56 -13.42 2.22
N LEU A 85 -2.62 -13.80 2.96
CA LEU A 85 -3.63 -12.86 3.44
C LEU A 85 -3.39 -12.55 4.92
N HIS A 86 -3.32 -11.27 5.24
CA HIS A 86 -3.11 -10.75 6.59
C HIS A 86 -4.35 -9.97 7.02
N HIS A 87 -4.87 -10.25 8.21
CA HIS A 87 -5.90 -9.42 8.83
C HIS A 87 -5.23 -8.43 9.77
N VAL A 88 -5.49 -7.15 9.58
CA VAL A 88 -4.88 -6.05 10.33
C VAL A 88 -5.97 -5.31 11.09
N GLU A 89 -5.78 -5.17 12.39
CA GLU A 89 -6.64 -4.32 13.21
C GLU A 89 -6.25 -2.86 12.97
N LEU A 90 -7.09 -2.14 12.21
CA LEU A 90 -6.90 -0.73 11.94
C LEU A 90 -7.62 0.10 13.01
N GLY A 91 -6.90 1.01 13.67
CA GLY A 91 -7.43 1.86 14.74
C GLY A 91 -7.48 3.33 14.35
N GLY A 92 -8.63 3.80 13.83
CA GLY A 92 -8.91 5.24 13.66
C GLY A 92 -7.83 6.01 12.87
N ARG A 93 -7.29 7.09 13.47
CA ARG A 93 -6.38 8.08 12.84
C ARG A 93 -4.95 7.58 12.57
N HIS A 94 -4.67 6.29 12.74
CA HIS A 94 -3.31 5.72 12.53
C HIS A 94 -3.34 4.52 11.57
N ALA A 95 -4.40 4.38 10.77
CA ALA A 95 -4.55 3.25 9.86
C ALA A 95 -3.39 3.13 8.86
N GLY A 96 -2.87 4.25 8.36
CA GLY A 96 -1.73 4.26 7.44
C GLY A 96 -0.44 3.73 8.08
N GLU A 97 -0.11 4.21 9.28
CA GLU A 97 1.06 3.74 10.04
C GLU A 97 0.96 2.24 10.34
N LEU A 98 -0.20 1.77 10.79
CA LEU A 98 -0.44 0.36 11.10
C LEU A 98 -0.28 -0.53 9.86
N LEU A 99 -0.69 -0.07 8.67
CA LEU A 99 -0.49 -0.79 7.41
C LEU A 99 0.99 -0.88 7.03
N VAL A 100 1.74 0.22 7.17
CA VAL A 100 3.20 0.22 6.92
C VAL A 100 3.91 -0.74 7.88
N GLN A 101 3.60 -0.66 9.17
CA GLN A 101 4.17 -1.56 10.18
C GLN A 101 3.81 -3.03 9.93
N ALA A 102 2.56 -3.33 9.53
CA ALA A 102 2.13 -4.68 9.21
C ALA A 102 2.87 -5.23 7.98
N ALA A 103 2.99 -4.44 6.92
CA ALA A 103 3.77 -4.80 5.73
C ALA A 103 5.25 -5.03 6.08
N TYR A 104 5.85 -4.14 6.87
CA TYR A 104 7.24 -4.28 7.29
C TYR A 104 7.48 -5.56 8.11
N LYS A 105 6.62 -5.83 9.10
CA LYS A 105 6.68 -7.06 9.92
C LYS A 105 6.48 -8.33 9.10
N ALA A 106 5.73 -8.27 8.00
CA ALA A 106 5.56 -9.36 7.05
C ALA A 106 6.77 -9.55 6.10
N GLY A 107 7.77 -8.67 6.18
CA GLY A 107 8.97 -8.71 5.34
C GLY A 107 8.72 -8.17 3.93
N CYS A 108 7.74 -7.28 3.78
CA CYS A 108 7.43 -6.66 2.49
C CYS A 108 8.43 -5.57 2.12
N ASP A 109 8.63 -5.37 0.83
CA ASP A 109 9.58 -4.41 0.27
C ASP A 109 8.92 -3.31 -0.58
N LEU A 110 7.59 -3.29 -0.60
CA LEU A 110 6.74 -2.30 -1.24
C LEU A 110 5.33 -2.40 -0.65
N LEU A 111 4.68 -1.27 -0.36
CA LEU A 111 3.26 -1.20 -0.04
C LEU A 111 2.50 -0.50 -1.16
N VAL A 112 1.48 -1.15 -1.71
CA VAL A 112 0.57 -0.61 -2.72
C VAL A 112 -0.76 -0.28 -2.06
N MET A 113 -1.22 0.96 -2.19
CA MET A 113 -2.47 1.41 -1.57
C MET A 113 -3.16 2.52 -2.35
N GLY A 114 -4.48 2.64 -2.19
CA GLY A 114 -5.24 3.80 -2.67
C GLY A 114 -5.20 4.96 -1.66
N ALA A 115 -5.05 6.19 -2.14
CA ALA A 115 -5.14 7.41 -1.34
C ALA A 115 -6.60 7.72 -1.02
N HIS A 116 -7.22 6.94 -0.13
CA HIS A 116 -8.57 7.22 0.33
C HIS A 116 -8.51 8.33 1.40
N THR A 117 -8.64 9.60 0.98
CA THR A 117 -8.78 10.86 1.77
C THR A 117 -7.50 11.55 2.25
N GLN A 118 -7.52 12.89 2.31
CA GLN A 118 -6.43 13.78 2.77
C GLN A 118 -5.72 13.35 4.07
N SER A 119 -6.37 12.51 4.89
CA SER A 119 -5.88 12.03 6.17
C SER A 119 -4.70 11.05 6.08
N TRP A 120 -4.53 10.27 5.01
CA TRP A 120 -3.44 9.27 4.97
C TRP A 120 -2.04 9.90 4.95
N PHE A 121 -1.86 10.98 4.18
CA PHE A 121 -0.58 11.68 4.10
C PHE A 121 -0.34 12.46 5.39
N SER A 122 -1.40 13.04 5.99
CA SER A 122 -1.28 13.65 7.32
C SER A 122 -0.97 12.63 8.40
N ASP A 123 -1.56 11.43 8.41
CA ASP A 123 -1.29 10.40 9.41
C ASP A 123 0.14 9.86 9.28
N LEU A 124 0.68 9.76 8.05
CA LEU A 124 2.09 9.49 7.82
C LEU A 124 2.99 10.65 8.28
N LEU A 125 2.52 11.90 8.12
CA LEU A 125 3.24 13.13 8.46
C LEU A 125 3.14 13.58 9.93
N ILE A 126 2.19 13.06 10.71
CA ILE A 126 1.97 13.45 12.11
C ILE A 126 2.88 12.59 12.99
N GLY A 127 4.17 12.84 12.85
CA GLY A 127 5.26 12.17 13.56
C GLY A 127 6.50 13.06 13.56
N GLY A 128 6.37 14.30 14.03
CA GLY A 128 7.47 15.26 14.10
C GLY A 128 7.74 15.98 12.78
N THR A 129 8.30 17.18 12.90
CA THR A 129 8.78 18.08 11.85
C THR A 129 9.15 17.38 10.54
N SER A 130 8.70 17.91 9.40
CA SER A 130 8.70 17.35 8.02
C SER A 130 9.99 16.69 7.47
N LYS A 131 11.09 16.65 8.23
CA LYS A 131 12.27 15.80 8.00
C LYS A 131 12.15 14.39 8.62
N ASP A 132 11.38 14.22 9.69
CA ASP A 132 11.24 12.97 10.43
C ASP A 132 10.25 12.01 9.76
N VAL A 133 9.31 12.53 8.95
CA VAL A 133 8.26 11.73 8.33
C VAL A 133 8.80 10.70 7.33
N LEU A 134 9.76 11.11 6.51
CA LEU A 134 10.44 10.17 5.59
C LEU A 134 11.40 9.25 6.35
N ALA A 135 11.81 9.62 7.57
CA ALA A 135 12.70 8.83 8.40
C ALA A 135 12.00 7.67 9.13
N HIS A 136 10.66 7.65 9.18
CA HIS A 136 9.87 6.59 9.81
C HIS A 136 9.18 5.65 8.81
N LEU A 137 9.37 5.87 7.51
CA LEU A 137 8.98 4.86 6.53
C LEU A 137 10.00 3.75 6.56
N ASP A 138 9.54 2.55 6.89
CA ASP A 138 10.40 1.36 6.88
C ASP A 138 10.44 0.69 5.49
N LEU A 139 9.55 1.10 4.57
CA LEU A 139 9.50 0.57 3.20
C LEU A 139 8.81 1.54 2.20
N PRO A 140 9.08 1.42 0.89
CA PRO A 140 8.47 2.25 -0.14
C PRO A 140 6.97 2.08 -0.24
N VAL A 141 6.23 3.17 -0.47
CA VAL A 141 4.77 3.15 -0.61
C VAL A 141 4.38 3.71 -1.99
N LEU A 142 3.65 2.93 -2.78
CA LEU A 142 3.01 3.33 -4.03
C LEU A 142 1.54 3.69 -3.76
N LEU A 143 1.16 4.91 -4.14
CA LEU A 143 -0.14 5.51 -3.88
C LEU A 143 -0.76 6.05 -5.17
N HIS A 144 -2.08 5.89 -5.29
CA HIS A 144 -2.88 6.57 -6.32
C HIS A 144 -3.99 7.39 -5.67
N GLY A 145 -4.14 8.66 -6.05
CA GLY A 145 -5.14 9.60 -5.50
C GLY A 145 -6.08 10.20 -6.52
#